data_AF-A0A7V8AAS4-F1
#
_entry.id   AF-A0A7V8AAS4-F1
#
_cell.length_a   1.000
_cell.length_b   1.000
_cell.length_c   1.000
_cell.angle_alpha   90.00
_cell.angle_beta   90.00
_cell.angle_gamma   90.00
#
_symmetry.space_group_name_H-M   'P 1'
#
loop_
_entity.id
_entity.type
_entity.pdbx_description
1 polymer ?
#
loop_
_entity_poly.entity_id
_entity_poly.type
_entity_poly.pdbx_seq_one_letter_code
_entity_poly.pdbx_strand_id
1 'polypeptide(L)'
;PTHVEVIAALTQGFAEKLNFLPNHEPPSPEELALAQKLYAEEIGTDEFVYEIDEPWREAGIGIGTCKSAGGAVTAYLRKDGPKNSTIREVIFVGDFFVAPPRLVYDLEAHLRGTKIDNIAQAINEFFAISGNQGLLSITADNFIEALTNAAENQN
;
A
#
# COMPACT_ATOMS: atom_id res chain seq x y z
N PRO A 1 26.98 8.00 -20.38
CA PRO A 1 27.46 6.83 -19.61
C PRO A 1 26.65 5.60 -20.02
N THR A 2 27.31 4.44 -20.09
CA THR A 2 26.65 3.15 -20.33
C THR A 2 26.03 2.63 -19.02
N HIS A 3 25.10 1.68 -19.13
CA HIS A 3 24.52 1.01 -17.95
C HIS A 3 25.61 0.42 -17.02
N VAL A 4 26.67 -0.16 -17.60
CA VAL A 4 27.81 -0.72 -16.85
C VAL A 4 28.57 0.38 -16.11
N GLU A 5 28.85 1.51 -16.76
CA GLU A 5 29.52 2.65 -16.15
C GLU A 5 28.70 3.25 -15.00
N VAL A 6 27.38 3.28 -15.13
CA VAL A 6 26.47 3.75 -14.06
C VAL A 6 26.51 2.80 -12.86
N ILE A 7 26.41 1.49 -13.07
CA ILE A 7 26.48 0.52 -11.97
C ILE A 7 27.83 0.61 -11.26
N ALA A 8 28.94 0.68 -12.00
CA ALA A 8 30.26 0.78 -11.42
C ALA A 8 30.41 2.04 -10.54
N ALA A 9 29.94 3.19 -11.03
CA ALA A 9 29.97 4.45 -10.28
C ALA A 9 29.11 4.39 -9.01
N LEU A 10 27.92 3.77 -9.07
CA LEU A 10 27.06 3.59 -7.90
C LEU A 10 27.68 2.64 -6.87
N THR A 11 28.19 1.50 -7.31
CA THR A 11 28.86 0.52 -6.45
C THR A 11 30.06 1.14 -5.74
N GLN A 12 30.86 1.94 -6.45
CA GLN A 12 31.97 2.68 -5.86
C GLN A 12 31.47 3.68 -4.80
N GLY A 13 30.46 4.49 -5.12
CA GLY A 13 29.91 5.46 -4.18
C GLY A 13 29.36 4.80 -2.91
N PHE A 14 28.70 3.65 -3.02
CA PHE A 14 28.23 2.89 -1.86
C PHE A 14 29.37 2.30 -1.05
N ALA A 15 30.39 1.71 -1.69
CA ALA A 15 31.56 1.18 -1.01
C ALA A 15 32.25 2.25 -0.14
N GLU A 16 32.43 3.46 -0.69
CA GLU A 16 33.03 4.59 0.00
C GLU A 16 32.19 5.10 1.17
N LYS A 17 30.86 5.16 1.03
CA LYS A 17 29.96 5.74 2.04
C LYS A 17 29.55 4.76 3.14
N LEU A 18 29.41 3.49 2.80
CA LEU A 18 28.95 2.43 3.72
C LEU A 18 30.11 1.59 4.25
N ASN A 19 31.34 1.83 3.78
CA ASN A 19 32.57 1.18 4.23
C ASN A 19 32.52 -0.36 4.12
N PHE A 20 32.16 -0.85 2.94
CA PHE A 20 32.25 -2.27 2.59
C PHE A 20 33.06 -2.46 1.31
N LEU A 21 33.55 -3.68 1.09
CA LEU A 21 34.21 -4.08 -0.16
C LEU A 21 33.19 -4.83 -1.03
N PRO A 22 32.80 -4.30 -2.20
CA PRO A 22 31.92 -5.00 -3.12
C PRO A 22 32.57 -6.30 -3.61
N ASN A 23 31.81 -7.39 -3.56
CA ASN A 23 32.20 -8.64 -4.20
C ASN A 23 31.14 -9.00 -5.25
N HIS A 24 31.58 -9.21 -6.49
CA HIS A 24 30.73 -9.61 -7.61
C HIS A 24 30.99 -11.08 -7.93
N GLU A 25 30.44 -11.96 -7.11
CA GLU A 25 30.40 -13.38 -7.41
C GLU A 25 29.15 -13.70 -8.24
N PRO A 26 29.28 -14.47 -9.34
CA PRO A 26 28.11 -14.97 -10.04
C PRO A 26 27.36 -15.95 -9.13
N PRO A 27 26.03 -16.05 -9.27
CA PRO A 27 25.26 -17.04 -8.53
C PRO A 27 25.73 -18.45 -8.86
N SER A 28 25.74 -19.31 -7.85
CA SER A 28 26.05 -20.73 -7.98
C SER A 28 25.03 -21.47 -8.85
N PRO A 29 25.35 -22.66 -9.37
CA PRO A 29 24.39 -23.47 -10.12
C PRO A 29 23.12 -23.81 -9.32
N GLU A 30 23.24 -23.98 -8.01
CA GLU A 30 22.12 -24.28 -7.11
C GLU A 30 21.20 -23.06 -6.94
N GLU A 31 21.76 -21.88 -6.72
CA GLU A 31 21.01 -20.61 -6.66
C GLU A 31 20.31 -20.32 -7.99
N LEU A 32 20.99 -20.54 -9.11
CA LEU A 32 20.40 -20.40 -10.44
C LEU A 32 19.25 -21.37 -10.67
N ALA A 33 19.40 -22.64 -10.27
CA ALA A 33 18.34 -23.64 -10.39
C ALA A 33 17.13 -23.29 -9.52
N LEU A 34 17.36 -22.82 -8.30
CA LEU A 34 16.29 -22.37 -7.40
C LEU A 34 15.58 -21.13 -7.96
N ALA A 35 16.33 -20.14 -8.43
CA ALA A 35 15.76 -18.94 -9.05
C ALA A 35 14.93 -19.28 -10.29
N GLN A 36 15.41 -20.17 -11.16
CA GLN A 36 14.66 -20.64 -12.33
C GLN A 36 13.38 -21.38 -11.94
N LYS A 37 13.45 -22.22 -10.90
CA LYS A 37 12.27 -22.92 -10.37
C LYS A 37 11.22 -21.92 -9.86
N LEU A 38 11.62 -20.97 -9.00
CA LEU A 38 10.71 -19.94 -8.48
C LEU A 38 10.12 -19.08 -9.60
N TYR A 39 10.93 -18.74 -10.60
CA TYR A 39 10.46 -18.02 -11.77
C TYR A 39 9.40 -18.81 -12.54
N ALA A 40 9.65 -20.09 -12.81
CA ALA A 40 8.74 -20.93 -13.59
C ALA A 40 7.46 -21.30 -12.84
N GLU A 41 7.52 -21.45 -11.52
CA GLU A 41 6.40 -21.93 -10.71
C GLU A 41 5.57 -20.80 -10.07
N GLU A 42 6.12 -19.59 -9.94
CA GLU A 42 5.50 -18.50 -9.20
C GLU A 42 5.73 -17.14 -9.88
N ILE A 43 6.87 -16.47 -9.62
CA ILE A 43 7.04 -15.03 -9.91
C ILE A 43 7.08 -14.66 -11.40
N GLY A 44 7.23 -15.64 -12.29
CA GLY A 44 7.20 -15.48 -13.74
C GLY A 44 5.88 -15.93 -14.39
N THR A 45 4.89 -16.33 -13.60
CA THR A 45 3.57 -16.79 -14.07
C THR A 45 2.59 -15.62 -14.21
N ASP A 46 1.65 -15.74 -15.16
CA ASP A 46 0.56 -14.79 -15.30
C ASP A 46 -0.32 -14.82 -14.04
N GLU A 47 -0.50 -15.99 -13.44
CA GLU A 47 -1.26 -16.16 -12.19
C GLU A 47 -0.68 -15.30 -11.05
N PHE A 48 0.65 -15.27 -10.85
CA PHE A 48 1.28 -14.40 -9.85
C PHE A 48 1.13 -12.91 -10.19
N VAL A 49 1.26 -12.55 -11.46
CA VAL A 49 1.09 -11.16 -11.92
C VAL A 49 -0.34 -10.68 -11.69
N TYR A 50 -1.33 -11.54 -11.92
CA TYR A 50 -2.75 -11.22 -11.84
C TYR A 50 -3.43 -11.70 -10.55
N GLU A 51 -2.70 -12.26 -9.58
CA GLU A 51 -3.27 -12.77 -8.32
C GLU A 51 -4.03 -11.67 -7.55
N ILE A 52 -3.61 -10.42 -7.75
CA ILE A 52 -4.16 -9.25 -7.08
C ILE A 52 -5.20 -8.52 -7.95
N ASP A 53 -5.48 -9.00 -9.18
CA ASP A 53 -6.47 -8.38 -10.07
C ASP A 53 -7.91 -8.57 -9.55
N GLU A 54 -8.43 -7.48 -8.97
CA GLU A 54 -9.80 -7.09 -8.63
C GLU A 54 -10.89 -8.19 -8.44
N PRO A 55 -10.87 -8.96 -7.33
CA PRO A 55 -12.09 -9.60 -6.81
C PRO A 55 -13.08 -8.60 -6.20
N TRP A 56 -12.68 -7.34 -6.00
CA TRP A 56 -13.37 -6.35 -5.17
C TRP A 56 -14.53 -5.60 -5.86
N ARG A 57 -14.85 -5.92 -7.12
CA ARG A 57 -16.09 -5.44 -7.78
C ARG A 57 -17.29 -6.32 -7.46
N GLU A 58 -17.37 -6.82 -6.23
CA GLU A 58 -18.60 -7.41 -5.73
C GLU A 58 -19.66 -6.31 -5.53
N ALA A 59 -20.91 -6.60 -5.88
CA ALA A 59 -22.01 -5.67 -5.67
C ALA A 59 -22.07 -5.21 -4.20
N GLY A 60 -22.11 -3.90 -3.97
CA GLY A 60 -22.19 -3.31 -2.63
C GLY A 60 -20.85 -2.94 -1.99
N ILE A 61 -19.73 -3.05 -2.70
CA ILE A 61 -18.45 -2.43 -2.30
C ILE A 61 -18.32 -1.08 -3.01
N GLY A 62 -18.12 -0.01 -2.23
CA GLY A 62 -17.79 1.31 -2.75
C GLY A 62 -16.27 1.45 -2.92
N ILE A 63 -15.83 2.09 -3.99
CA ILE A 63 -14.41 2.27 -4.29
C ILE A 63 -14.14 3.76 -4.49
N GLY A 64 -13.11 4.27 -3.81
CA GLY A 64 -12.71 5.66 -3.91
C GLY A 64 -11.21 5.81 -3.80
N THR A 65 -10.62 6.66 -4.65
CA THR A 65 -9.18 6.89 -4.68
C THR A 65 -8.89 8.37 -4.47
N CYS A 66 -7.88 8.68 -3.67
CA CYS A 66 -7.24 9.99 -3.58
C CYS A 66 -5.81 9.86 -4.12
N LYS A 67 -5.39 10.75 -5.02
CA LYS A 67 -4.00 10.81 -5.54
C LYS A 67 -3.29 12.03 -4.97
N SER A 68 -2.10 11.82 -4.44
CA SER A 68 -1.28 12.89 -3.82
C SER A 68 0.17 12.79 -4.27
N ALA A 69 0.99 13.77 -3.88
CA ALA A 69 2.44 13.71 -4.07
C ALA A 69 3.11 12.59 -3.25
N GLY A 70 2.45 12.10 -2.19
CA GLY A 70 2.92 10.99 -1.34
C GLY A 70 2.43 9.61 -1.79
N GLY A 71 1.81 9.51 -2.98
CA GLY A 71 1.19 8.30 -3.50
C GLY A 71 -0.33 8.39 -3.56
N ALA A 72 -0.95 7.32 -4.05
CA ALA A 72 -2.38 7.12 -4.15
C ALA A 72 -2.89 6.25 -3.00
N VAL A 73 -4.04 6.64 -2.43
CA VAL A 73 -4.79 5.86 -1.46
C VAL A 73 -6.09 5.45 -2.10
N THR A 74 -6.37 4.16 -2.14
CA THR A 74 -7.65 3.61 -2.57
C THR A 74 -8.33 2.96 -1.38
N ALA A 75 -9.56 3.37 -1.12
CA ALA A 75 -10.42 2.81 -0.09
C ALA A 75 -11.47 1.90 -0.73
N TYR A 76 -11.53 0.66 -0.26
CA TYR A 76 -12.63 -0.26 -0.52
C TYR A 76 -13.54 -0.30 0.70
N LEU A 77 -14.79 0.11 0.55
CA LEU A 77 -15.73 0.29 1.65
C LEU A 77 -16.95 -0.61 1.49
N ARG A 78 -17.25 -1.41 2.52
CA ARG A 78 -18.55 -2.03 2.69
C ARG A 78 -19.31 -1.35 3.82
N LYS A 79 -20.57 -1.05 3.57
CA LYS A 79 -21.47 -0.37 4.52
C LYS A 79 -22.47 -1.38 5.11
N ASP A 80 -23.01 -1.05 6.28
CA ASP A 80 -24.07 -1.82 6.96
C ASP A 80 -24.97 -0.86 7.75
N GLY A 81 -25.97 -1.42 8.43
CA GLY A 81 -26.95 -0.72 9.24
C GLY A 81 -28.10 -0.13 8.42
N PRO A 82 -29.09 0.49 9.08
CA PRO A 82 -30.21 1.13 8.40
C PRO A 82 -29.70 2.14 7.38
N LYS A 83 -30.12 1.98 6.11
CA LYS A 83 -29.73 2.83 4.98
C LYS A 83 -28.21 2.88 4.71
N ASN A 84 -27.46 1.83 5.04
CA ASN A 84 -26.01 1.78 4.83
C ASN A 84 -25.26 2.94 5.52
N SER A 85 -25.66 3.27 6.74
CA SER A 85 -25.20 4.46 7.47
C SER A 85 -23.92 4.26 8.29
N THR A 86 -23.43 3.02 8.41
CA THR A 86 -22.21 2.70 9.16
C THR A 86 -21.21 1.92 8.34
N ILE A 87 -19.92 2.11 8.62
CA ILE A 87 -18.82 1.34 8.05
C ILE A 87 -18.85 -0.06 8.63
N ARG A 88 -19.03 -1.07 7.79
CA ARG A 88 -18.87 -2.48 8.18
C ARG A 88 -17.40 -2.86 8.18
N GLU A 89 -16.70 -2.47 7.11
CA GLU A 89 -15.31 -2.78 6.84
C GLU A 89 -14.78 -1.81 5.79
N VAL A 90 -13.53 -1.41 5.96
CA VAL A 90 -12.76 -0.60 5.02
C VAL A 90 -11.38 -1.22 4.87
N ILE A 91 -10.86 -1.23 3.65
CA ILE A 91 -9.48 -1.60 3.35
C ILE A 91 -8.85 -0.45 2.58
N PHE A 92 -7.68 0.01 3.03
CA PHE A 92 -6.86 1.00 2.34
C PHE A 92 -5.66 0.34 1.66
N VAL A 93 -5.53 0.57 0.36
CA VAL A 93 -4.41 0.07 -0.45
C VAL A 93 -3.86 1.17 -1.34
N GLY A 94 -2.64 0.99 -1.82
CA GLY A 94 -2.01 1.90 -2.77
C GLY A 94 -0.51 1.99 -2.56
N ASP A 95 0.11 2.95 -3.22
CA ASP A 95 1.57 3.19 -3.24
C ASP A 95 1.99 4.29 -2.25
N PHE A 96 1.34 4.36 -1.10
CA PHE A 96 1.67 5.28 -0.01
C PHE A 96 2.56 4.62 1.04
N PHE A 97 3.34 5.43 1.76
CA PHE A 97 4.28 4.94 2.76
C PHE A 97 3.87 5.32 4.18
N VAL A 98 3.77 4.31 5.04
CA VAL A 98 3.50 4.44 6.47
C VAL A 98 4.48 3.62 7.29
N ALA A 99 4.90 4.16 8.44
CA ALA A 99 5.80 3.50 9.38
C ALA A 99 5.28 3.67 10.82
N PRO A 100 4.88 2.60 11.52
CA PRO A 100 4.91 1.20 11.09
C PRO A 100 3.78 0.85 10.10
N PRO A 101 3.93 -0.20 9.25
CA PRO A 101 2.86 -0.65 8.34
C PRO A 101 1.55 -1.00 9.07
N ARG A 102 1.64 -1.47 10.31
CA ARG A 102 0.48 -1.82 11.15
C ARG A 102 -0.46 -0.64 11.42
N LEU A 103 0.02 0.61 11.29
CA LEU A 103 -0.79 1.81 11.49
C LEU A 103 -2.04 1.83 10.60
N VAL A 104 -1.95 1.29 9.37
CA VAL A 104 -3.10 1.19 8.45
C VAL A 104 -4.12 0.18 8.96
N TYR A 105 -3.67 -0.99 9.42
CA TYR A 105 -4.58 -2.01 9.98
C TYR A 105 -5.27 -1.50 11.25
N ASP A 106 -4.57 -0.75 12.08
CA ASP A 106 -5.14 -0.16 13.29
C ASP A 106 -6.18 0.92 12.94
N LEU A 107 -5.94 1.72 11.88
CA LEU A 107 -6.93 2.67 11.34
C LEU A 107 -8.17 1.95 10.79
N GLU A 108 -7.99 0.91 9.98
CA GLU A 108 -9.09 0.12 9.41
C GLU A 108 -9.96 -0.51 10.52
N ALA A 109 -9.33 -1.04 11.56
CA ALA A 109 -10.01 -1.58 12.73
C ALA A 109 -10.75 -0.48 13.50
N HIS A 110 -10.15 0.70 13.67
CA HIS A 110 -10.74 1.84 14.36
C HIS A 110 -11.99 2.38 13.65
N LEU A 111 -12.04 2.32 12.31
CA LEU A 111 -13.17 2.82 11.52
C LEU A 111 -14.37 1.87 11.48
N ARG A 112 -14.22 0.62 11.91
CA ARG A 112 -15.33 -0.34 11.95
C ARG A 112 -16.43 0.13 12.90
N GLY A 113 -17.66 0.19 12.40
CA GLY A 113 -18.84 0.65 13.14
C GLY A 113 -19.02 2.18 13.16
N THR A 114 -18.08 2.94 12.60
CA THR A 114 -18.19 4.40 12.50
C THR A 114 -19.29 4.80 11.52
N LYS A 115 -20.04 5.85 11.85
CA LYS A 115 -21.06 6.41 10.94
C LYS A 115 -20.37 7.07 9.75
N ILE A 116 -20.96 6.93 8.56
CA ILE A 116 -20.42 7.53 7.33
C ILE A 116 -20.26 9.05 7.46
N ASP A 117 -21.23 9.73 8.09
CA ASP A 117 -21.17 11.18 8.32
C ASP A 117 -20.01 11.61 9.26
N ASN A 118 -19.39 10.66 9.98
CA ASN A 118 -18.32 10.90 10.94
C ASN A 118 -16.94 10.46 10.45
N ILE A 119 -16.78 10.08 9.17
CA ILE A 119 -15.49 9.61 8.60
C ILE A 119 -14.35 10.58 8.93
N ALA A 120 -14.53 11.87 8.59
CA ALA A 120 -13.48 12.87 8.77
C ALA A 120 -13.09 13.04 10.24
N GLN A 121 -14.08 13.01 11.15
CA GLN A 121 -13.82 13.11 12.59
C GLN A 121 -13.02 11.91 13.10
N ALA A 122 -13.46 10.68 12.80
CA ALA A 122 -12.82 9.46 13.31
C ALA A 122 -11.37 9.31 12.82
N ILE A 123 -11.09 9.63 11.56
CA ILE A 123 -9.73 9.57 11.02
C ILE A 123 -8.82 10.60 11.69
N ASN A 124 -9.30 11.84 11.86
CA ASN A 124 -8.53 12.89 12.52
C ASN A 124 -8.26 12.54 13.99
N GLU A 125 -9.25 12.00 14.71
CA GLU A 125 -9.10 11.56 16.10
C GLU A 125 -8.07 10.43 16.22
N PHE A 126 -8.13 9.43 15.34
CA PHE A 126 -7.15 8.35 15.29
C PHE A 126 -5.73 8.89 15.13
N PHE A 127 -5.50 9.75 14.14
CA PHE A 127 -4.16 10.27 13.85
C PHE A 127 -3.66 11.28 14.90
N ALA A 128 -4.56 11.99 15.58
CA ALA A 128 -4.23 12.83 16.73
C ALA A 128 -3.71 12.02 17.93
N ILE A 129 -4.25 10.82 18.16
CA ILE A 129 -3.86 9.93 19.27
C ILE A 129 -2.63 9.08 18.91
N SER A 130 -2.60 8.53 17.70
CA SER A 130 -1.55 7.61 17.23
C SER A 130 -0.25 8.31 16.87
N GLY A 131 -0.28 9.64 16.71
CA GLY A 131 0.86 10.47 16.32
C GLY A 131 1.13 10.41 14.82
N ASN A 132 0.98 11.55 14.14
CA ASN A 132 1.24 11.73 12.69
C ASN A 132 2.67 11.37 12.22
N GLN A 133 3.57 10.98 13.12
CA GLN A 133 4.98 10.72 12.81
C GLN A 133 5.18 9.52 11.89
N GLY A 134 4.18 8.64 11.78
CA GLY A 134 4.23 7.48 10.89
C GLY A 134 3.84 7.74 9.44
N LEU A 135 3.34 8.93 9.11
CA LEU A 135 2.95 9.28 7.74
C LEU A 135 4.13 9.88 6.98
N LEU A 136 4.47 9.30 5.82
CA LEU A 136 5.58 9.76 4.98
C LEU A 136 5.00 10.38 3.69
N SER A 137 4.92 11.71 3.65
CA SER A 137 4.41 12.50 2.51
C SER A 137 2.91 12.35 2.19
N ILE A 138 2.20 11.55 2.98
CA ILE A 138 0.74 11.41 2.99
C ILE A 138 0.14 12.08 4.23
N THR A 139 -1.13 12.48 4.17
CA THR A 139 -1.86 13.07 5.31
C THR A 139 -3.16 12.33 5.62
N ALA A 140 -3.73 12.61 6.79
CA ALA A 140 -5.06 12.13 7.17
C ALA A 140 -6.12 12.50 6.12
N ASP A 141 -6.01 13.68 5.51
CA ASP A 141 -6.95 14.15 4.49
C ASP A 141 -6.99 13.23 3.26
N ASN A 142 -5.88 12.59 2.91
CA ASN A 142 -5.85 11.65 1.78
C ASN A 142 -6.70 10.40 2.07
N PHE A 143 -6.68 9.90 3.32
CA PHE A 143 -7.55 8.80 3.74
C PHE A 143 -9.02 9.23 3.80
N ILE A 144 -9.29 10.45 4.29
CA ILE A 144 -10.64 11.02 4.35
C ILE A 144 -11.23 11.14 2.96
N GLU A 145 -10.49 11.72 2.01
CA GLU A 145 -10.94 11.89 0.63
C GLU A 145 -11.18 10.54 -0.05
N ALA A 146 -10.25 9.60 0.06
CA ALA A 146 -10.42 8.26 -0.53
C ALA A 146 -11.67 7.56 0.00
N LEU A 147 -11.89 7.59 1.33
CA LEU A 147 -13.03 6.93 1.95
C LEU A 147 -14.36 7.64 1.69
N THR A 148 -14.36 8.97 1.61
CA THR A 148 -15.55 9.75 1.24
C THR A 148 -15.96 9.46 -0.19
N ASN A 149 -15.00 9.44 -1.12
CA ASN A 149 -15.24 9.04 -2.51
C ASN A 149 -15.81 7.61 -2.58
N ALA A 150 -15.31 6.68 -1.76
CA ALA A 150 -15.82 5.32 -1.71
C ALA A 150 -17.26 5.24 -1.18
N ALA A 151 -17.62 6.09 -0.20
CA ALA A 151 -18.96 6.14 0.36
C ALA A 151 -20.01 6.63 -0.65
N GLU A 152 -19.60 7.52 -1.57
CA GLU A 152 -20.42 8.12 -2.62
C GLU A 152 -20.57 7.22 -3.86
N ASN A 153 -19.52 6.48 -4.25
CA ASN A 153 -19.45 5.75 -5.53
C ASN A 153 -19.96 4.29 -5.53
N GLN A 154 -20.99 3.96 -4.73
CA GLN A 154 -21.62 2.63 -4.83
C GLN A 154 -22.60 2.58 -6.02
N ASN A 155 -22.11 2.18 -7.21
CA ASN A 155 -22.94 1.76 -8.35
C ASN A 155 -22.59 0.33 -8.78
#